data_AF-A0A0L1KRR4-F1
#
_entry.id   AF-A0A0L1KRR4-F1
#
_cell.length_a   1.000
_cell.length_b   1.000
_cell.length_c   1.000
_cell.angle_alpha   90.00
_cell.angle_beta   90.00
_cell.angle_gamma   90.00
#
_symmetry.space_group_name_H-M   'P 1'
#
loop_
_entity.id
_entity.type
_entity.pdbx_description
1 polymer ?
#
loop_
_entity_poly.entity_id
_entity_poly.type
_entity_poly.pdbx_seq_one_letter_code
_entity_poly.pdbx_strand_id
1 'polypeptide(L)'
;MPKKFGINSKSREAVERRESSKKLARETLIQQQEDAQWAENDKQILKKQQRKEEKEAKQRESDARRAEVKALREAEERSLDGNGSKEKTTHFMIQRKLAQTTARAERQKTTEYAPLPLEGDELVPVNLREQNRALFQEQEVAASGLGKVAASLDKLGIDDKKPHVTYKEFESRKLPGLKRSVAGLRLSQYREMIWTEWKRSAENPANAAN
;
A
#
# COMPACT_ATOMS: atom_id res chain seq x y z
N MET A 1 -22.67 -54.08 14.25
CA MET A 1 -21.75 -52.99 14.62
C MET A 1 -22.45 -51.66 14.30
N PRO A 2 -22.65 -50.75 15.27
CA PRO A 2 -23.33 -49.48 15.01
C PRO A 2 -22.47 -48.62 14.07
N LYS A 3 -23.03 -48.20 12.94
CA LYS A 3 -22.40 -47.26 12.01
C LYS A 3 -22.12 -45.97 12.79
N LYS A 4 -20.88 -45.44 12.71
CA LYS A 4 -20.47 -44.21 13.41
C LYS A 4 -21.22 -43.01 12.81
N PHE A 5 -22.44 -42.73 13.28
CA PHE A 5 -23.27 -41.59 12.86
C PHE A 5 -22.78 -40.25 13.45
N GLY A 6 -21.47 -40.02 13.45
CA GLY A 6 -20.89 -38.71 13.72
C GLY A 6 -20.74 -37.95 12.41
N ILE A 7 -21.39 -36.80 12.26
CA ILE A 7 -21.24 -35.97 11.07
C ILE A 7 -19.77 -35.57 10.94
N ASN A 8 -19.17 -35.80 9.77
CA ASN A 8 -17.76 -35.52 9.49
C ASN A 8 -17.46 -34.03 9.71
N SER A 9 -16.48 -33.73 10.57
CA SER A 9 -16.05 -32.36 10.91
C SER A 9 -15.73 -31.52 9.65
N LYS A 10 -15.08 -32.09 8.64
CA LYS A 10 -14.80 -31.39 7.37
C LYS A 10 -16.07 -31.06 6.59
N SER A 11 -17.08 -31.94 6.68
CA SER A 11 -18.38 -31.69 6.07
C SER A 11 -19.15 -30.59 6.79
N ARG A 12 -19.04 -30.50 8.12
CA ARG A 12 -19.63 -29.39 8.90
C ARG A 12 -18.97 -28.07 8.54
N GLU A 13 -17.64 -28.02 8.53
CA GLU A 13 -16.89 -26.81 8.17
C GLU A 13 -17.20 -26.34 6.73
N ALA A 14 -17.37 -27.27 5.77
CA ALA A 14 -17.77 -26.93 4.41
C ALA A 14 -19.21 -26.37 4.33
N VAL A 15 -20.13 -26.90 5.13
CA VAL A 15 -21.50 -26.39 5.23
C VAL A 15 -21.52 -25.03 5.91
N GLU A 16 -20.81 -24.87 7.03
CA GLU A 16 -20.67 -23.61 7.77
C GLU A 16 -20.08 -22.50 6.90
N ARG A 17 -19.05 -22.81 6.08
CA ARG A 17 -18.49 -21.85 5.10
C ARG A 17 -19.52 -21.45 4.04
N ARG A 18 -20.31 -22.40 3.52
CA ARG A 18 -21.37 -22.10 2.55
C ARG A 18 -22.48 -21.28 3.19
N GLU A 19 -22.83 -21.57 4.44
CA GLU A 19 -23.83 -20.81 5.19
C GLU A 19 -23.34 -19.41 5.53
N SER A 20 -22.08 -19.22 5.93
CA SER A 20 -21.51 -17.90 6.19
C SER A 20 -21.46 -17.05 4.93
N SER A 21 -21.01 -17.60 3.79
CA SER A 21 -21.07 -16.89 2.50
C SER A 21 -22.50 -16.53 2.09
N LYS A 22 -23.48 -17.41 2.34
CA LYS A 22 -24.90 -17.12 2.08
C LYS A 22 -25.45 -16.05 3.02
N LYS A 23 -25.05 -16.03 4.29
CA LYS A 23 -25.43 -14.99 5.26
C LYS A 23 -24.86 -13.64 4.84
N LEU A 24 -23.56 -13.57 4.54
CA LEU A 24 -22.93 -12.35 4.03
C LEU A 24 -23.61 -11.85 2.76
N ALA A 25 -23.89 -12.72 1.79
CA ALA A 25 -24.59 -12.32 0.57
C ALA A 25 -26.01 -11.80 0.83
N ARG A 26 -26.74 -12.39 1.79
CA ARG A 26 -28.06 -11.90 2.21
C ARG A 26 -27.96 -10.58 2.95
N GLU A 27 -27.00 -10.43 3.85
CA GLU A 27 -26.74 -9.19 4.57
C GLU A 27 -26.37 -8.06 3.61
N THR A 28 -25.51 -8.31 2.63
CA THR A 28 -25.19 -7.29 1.59
C THR A 28 -26.41 -6.95 0.74
N LEU A 29 -27.27 -7.93 0.44
CA LEU A 29 -28.49 -7.67 -0.33
C LEU A 29 -29.49 -6.85 0.49
N ILE A 30 -29.66 -7.17 1.77
CA ILE A 30 -30.53 -6.43 2.69
C ILE A 30 -30.00 -5.00 2.86
N GLN A 31 -28.70 -4.83 3.08
CA GLN A 31 -28.05 -3.52 3.15
C GLN A 31 -28.29 -2.71 1.88
N GLN A 32 -28.11 -3.30 0.69
CA GLN A 32 -28.41 -2.62 -0.57
C GLN A 32 -29.89 -2.23 -0.71
N GLN A 33 -30.81 -3.06 -0.23
CA GLN A 33 -32.25 -2.75 -0.23
C GLN A 33 -32.59 -1.63 0.75
N GLU A 34 -32.00 -1.65 1.94
CA GLU A 34 -32.14 -0.58 2.94
C GLU A 34 -31.55 0.72 2.39
N ASP A 35 -30.33 0.71 1.88
CA ASP A 35 -29.69 1.87 1.26
C ASP A 35 -30.51 2.43 0.10
N ALA A 36 -31.11 1.56 -0.73
CA ALA A 36 -32.00 1.97 -1.80
C ALA A 36 -33.33 2.57 -1.29
N GLN A 37 -33.87 2.02 -0.19
CA GLN A 37 -35.08 2.54 0.45
C GLN A 37 -34.83 3.91 1.09
N TRP A 38 -33.62 4.14 1.61
CA TRP A 38 -33.19 5.39 2.22
C TRP A 38 -32.50 6.34 1.24
N ALA A 39 -32.45 6.01 -0.05
CA ALA A 39 -31.85 6.86 -1.07
C ALA A 39 -32.67 8.14 -1.26
N GLU A 40 -31.97 9.27 -1.25
CA GLU A 40 -32.57 10.58 -1.48
C GLU A 40 -32.91 10.77 -2.97
N ASN A 41 -34.19 10.92 -3.28
CA ASN A 41 -34.68 11.07 -4.64
C ASN A 41 -35.17 12.49 -4.97
N ASP A 42 -35.19 13.41 -3.99
CA ASP A 42 -35.58 14.80 -4.25
C ASP A 42 -34.51 15.53 -5.07
N LYS A 43 -34.90 15.93 -6.28
CA LYS A 43 -34.08 16.72 -7.21
C LYS A 43 -33.47 17.97 -6.58
N GLN A 44 -34.19 18.66 -5.69
CA GLN A 44 -33.67 19.88 -5.07
C GLN A 44 -32.58 19.58 -4.04
N ILE A 45 -32.72 18.49 -3.29
CA ILE A 45 -31.73 18.04 -2.31
C ILE A 45 -30.49 17.52 -3.02
N LEU A 46 -30.65 16.69 -4.05
CA LEU A 46 -29.54 16.20 -4.89
C LEU A 46 -28.76 17.36 -5.52
N LYS A 47 -29.45 18.39 -6.04
CA LYS A 47 -28.78 19.57 -6.60
C LYS A 47 -28.03 20.37 -5.54
N LYS A 48 -28.51 20.41 -4.29
CA LYS A 48 -27.78 21.05 -3.17
C LYS A 48 -26.55 20.24 -2.78
N GLN A 49 -26.66 18.90 -2.71
CA GLN A 49 -25.54 18.00 -2.42
C GLN A 49 -24.46 18.11 -3.50
N GLN A 50 -24.82 18.03 -4.79
CA GLN A 50 -23.89 18.22 -5.90
C GLN A 50 -23.17 19.56 -5.86
N ARG A 51 -23.89 20.66 -5.59
CA ARG A 51 -23.26 21.99 -5.43
C ARG A 51 -22.32 22.06 -4.24
N LYS A 52 -22.56 21.28 -3.18
CA LYS A 52 -21.68 21.20 -2.01
C LYS A 52 -20.44 20.37 -2.34
N GLU A 53 -20.62 19.20 -2.94
CA GLU A 53 -19.54 18.31 -3.39
C GLU A 53 -18.63 18.98 -4.41
N GLU A 54 -19.17 19.71 -5.38
CA GLU A 54 -18.38 20.46 -6.37
C GLU A 54 -17.55 21.58 -5.72
N LYS A 55 -18.12 22.29 -4.73
CA LYS A 55 -17.38 23.30 -3.96
C LYS A 55 -16.27 22.67 -3.12
N GLU A 56 -16.54 21.57 -2.45
CA GLU A 56 -15.54 20.84 -1.67
C GLU A 56 -14.45 20.23 -2.56
N ALA A 57 -14.81 19.67 -3.71
CA ALA A 57 -13.87 19.14 -4.69
C ALA A 57 -12.95 20.24 -5.22
N LYS A 58 -13.51 21.40 -5.59
CA LYS A 58 -12.72 22.56 -6.05
C LYS A 58 -11.79 23.11 -4.95
N GLN A 59 -12.25 23.14 -3.70
CA GLN A 59 -11.40 23.52 -2.56
C GLN A 59 -10.26 22.52 -2.39
N ARG A 60 -10.56 21.22 -2.35
CA ARG A 60 -9.54 20.16 -2.24
C ARG A 60 -8.53 20.20 -3.38
N GLU A 61 -8.96 20.41 -4.61
CA GLU A 61 -8.06 20.58 -5.76
C GLU A 61 -7.18 21.82 -5.60
N SER A 62 -7.75 22.95 -5.18
CA SER A 62 -6.99 24.19 -4.97
C SER A 62 -5.97 24.05 -3.83
N ASP A 63 -6.33 23.34 -2.77
CA ASP A 63 -5.46 23.09 -1.63
C ASP A 63 -4.38 22.06 -1.97
N ALA A 64 -4.71 21.03 -2.76
CA ALA A 64 -3.75 20.08 -3.32
C ALA A 64 -2.73 20.80 -4.21
N ARG A 65 -3.20 21.66 -5.13
CA ARG A 65 -2.32 22.47 -5.99
C ARG A 65 -1.42 23.41 -5.18
N ARG A 66 -1.97 24.05 -4.13
CA ARG A 66 -1.18 24.89 -3.22
C ARG A 66 -0.15 24.07 -2.44
N ALA A 67 -0.51 22.88 -1.98
CA ALA A 67 0.38 21.96 -1.28
C ALA A 67 1.51 21.49 -2.20
N GLU A 68 1.22 21.15 -3.45
CA GLU A 68 2.23 20.78 -4.45
C GLU A 68 3.21 21.93 -4.74
N VAL A 69 2.71 23.14 -4.99
CA VAL A 69 3.55 24.32 -5.20
C VAL A 69 4.41 24.62 -3.97
N LYS A 70 3.83 24.49 -2.77
CA LYS A 70 4.57 24.67 -1.52
C LYS A 70 5.64 23.60 -1.35
N ALA A 71 5.34 22.34 -1.65
CA ALA A 71 6.31 21.24 -1.57
C ALA A 71 7.47 21.43 -2.56
N LEU A 72 7.20 21.88 -3.79
CA LEU A 72 8.24 22.22 -4.77
C LEU A 72 9.12 23.37 -4.27
N ARG A 73 8.51 24.44 -3.74
CA ARG A 73 9.26 25.56 -3.16
C ARG A 73 10.12 25.13 -1.98
N GLU A 74 9.60 24.31 -1.08
CA GLU A 74 10.37 23.81 0.06
C GLU A 74 11.51 22.89 -0.41
N ALA A 75 11.34 22.11 -1.48
CA ALA A 75 12.40 21.31 -2.06
C ALA A 75 13.52 22.20 -2.67
N GLU A 76 13.15 23.31 -3.31
CA GLU A 76 14.10 24.32 -3.79
C GLU A 76 14.84 25.01 -2.63
N GLU A 77 14.12 25.48 -1.60
CA GLU A 77 14.70 26.11 -0.42
C GLU A 77 15.64 25.15 0.33
N ARG A 78 15.27 23.87 0.48
CA ARG A 78 16.15 22.84 1.05
C ARG A 78 17.42 22.61 0.23
N SER A 79 17.32 22.68 -1.10
CA SER A 79 18.47 22.57 -1.99
C SER A 79 19.40 23.79 -1.90
N LEU A 80 18.84 24.97 -1.63
CA LEU A 80 19.59 26.22 -1.47
C LEU A 80 20.24 26.36 -0.09
N ASP A 81 19.61 25.88 0.98
CA ASP A 81 20.20 25.89 2.33
C ASP A 81 21.38 24.89 2.48
N GLY A 82 21.54 23.95 1.53
CA GLY A 82 22.58 22.92 1.55
C GLY A 82 23.99 23.36 1.12
N ASN A 83 24.19 24.55 0.52
CA ASN A 83 25.53 24.91 0.04
C ASN A 83 25.76 26.43 -0.05
N GLY A 84 26.47 26.99 0.94
CA GLY A 84 27.15 28.28 0.82
C GLY A 84 26.78 29.29 1.90
N SER A 85 27.78 29.74 2.65
CA SER A 85 27.68 30.89 3.53
C SER A 85 27.02 32.07 2.79
N LYS A 86 25.96 32.63 3.38
CA LYS A 86 25.26 33.81 2.86
C LYS A 86 26.19 35.03 2.96
N GLU A 87 27.09 35.17 2.00
CA GLU A 87 27.94 36.34 1.85
C GLU A 87 27.04 37.53 1.55
N LYS A 88 27.07 38.55 2.40
CA LYS A 88 26.13 39.69 2.34
C LYS A 88 26.42 40.52 1.08
N THR A 89 25.71 40.26 -0.01
CA THR A 89 25.79 41.07 -1.22
C THR A 89 24.99 42.37 -1.06
N THR A 90 25.63 43.52 -1.30
CA THR A 90 24.98 44.84 -1.28
C THR A 90 24.00 44.98 -2.46
N HIS A 91 22.92 45.74 -2.29
CA HIS A 91 21.87 45.96 -3.31
C HIS A 91 22.44 46.34 -4.71
N PHE A 92 23.49 47.15 -4.75
CA PHE A 92 24.18 47.53 -5.99
C PHE A 92 24.80 46.35 -6.74
N MET A 93 25.38 45.38 -6.02
CA MET A 93 25.97 44.18 -6.65
C MET A 93 24.88 43.27 -7.24
N ILE A 94 23.71 43.21 -6.60
CA ILE A 94 22.56 42.46 -7.08
C ILE A 94 22.02 43.08 -8.37
N GLN A 95 21.81 44.41 -8.38
CA GLN A 95 21.38 45.13 -9.59
C GLN A 95 22.37 44.96 -10.74
N ARG A 96 23.67 45.04 -10.47
CA ARG A 96 24.71 44.84 -11.48
C ARG A 96 24.70 43.42 -12.06
N LYS A 97 24.55 42.39 -11.22
CA LYS A 97 24.43 41.01 -11.71
C LYS A 97 23.16 40.82 -12.54
N LEU A 98 22.02 41.35 -12.11
CA LEU A 98 20.78 41.30 -12.88
C LEU A 98 20.92 41.97 -14.25
N ALA A 99 21.52 43.16 -14.32
CA ALA A 99 21.75 43.84 -15.60
C ALA A 99 22.69 43.05 -16.53
N GLN A 100 23.70 42.35 -15.98
CA GLN A 100 24.58 41.49 -16.77
C GLN A 100 23.86 40.22 -17.26
N THR A 101 23.00 39.60 -16.45
CA THR A 101 22.27 38.40 -16.87
C THR A 101 21.21 38.72 -17.92
N THR A 102 20.46 39.82 -17.77
CA THR A 102 19.49 40.26 -18.79
C THR A 102 20.18 40.60 -20.10
N ALA A 103 21.29 41.34 -20.08
CA ALA A 103 22.07 41.64 -21.28
C ALA A 103 22.63 40.38 -21.95
N ARG A 104 23.02 39.36 -21.18
CA ARG A 104 23.48 38.07 -21.73
C ARG A 104 22.33 37.27 -22.35
N ALA A 105 21.16 37.26 -21.72
CA ALA A 105 19.95 36.63 -22.26
C ALA A 105 19.47 37.32 -23.54
N GLU A 106 19.52 38.65 -23.62
CA GLU A 106 19.21 39.40 -24.85
C GLU A 106 20.22 39.12 -25.97
N ARG A 107 21.51 39.01 -25.65
CA ARG A 107 22.54 38.57 -26.60
C ARG A 107 22.31 37.15 -27.11
N GLN A 108 21.83 36.25 -26.25
CA GLN A 108 21.47 34.89 -26.67
C GLN A 108 20.23 34.88 -27.57
N LYS A 109 19.18 35.64 -27.23
CA LYS A 109 17.98 35.79 -28.09
C LYS A 109 18.30 36.39 -29.46
N THR A 110 19.23 37.34 -29.52
CA THR A 110 19.68 37.94 -30.78
C THR A 110 20.60 37.01 -31.59
N THR A 111 21.33 36.11 -30.92
CA THR A 111 22.11 35.04 -31.59
C THR A 111 21.20 33.92 -32.11
N GLU A 112 20.11 33.62 -31.41
CA GLU A 112 19.06 32.67 -31.86
C GLU A 112 18.30 33.17 -33.11
N TYR A 113 18.33 34.48 -33.36
CA TYR A 113 17.77 35.13 -34.55
C TYR A 113 18.82 35.50 -35.62
N ALA A 114 20.09 35.13 -35.42
CA ALA A 114 21.08 35.26 -36.49
C ALA A 114 20.76 34.19 -37.56
N PRO A 115 20.51 34.58 -38.83
CA PRO A 115 20.20 33.59 -39.87
C PRO A 115 21.41 32.67 -40.06
N LEU A 116 21.24 31.39 -39.70
CA LEU A 116 22.20 30.35 -40.08
C LEU A 116 22.26 30.29 -41.62
N PRO A 117 23.45 30.20 -42.22
CA PRO A 117 23.56 29.83 -43.63
C PRO A 117 22.93 28.45 -43.83
N LEU A 118 21.81 28.40 -44.55
CA LEU A 118 21.23 27.14 -45.02
C LEU A 118 22.13 26.57 -46.12
N GLU A 119 23.05 25.70 -45.74
CA GLU A 119 23.59 24.68 -46.63
C GLU A 119 22.96 23.33 -46.27
N GLY A 120 22.21 22.78 -47.23
CA GLY A 120 21.85 21.36 -47.26
C GLY A 120 20.48 21.00 -46.69
N ASP A 121 19.55 20.68 -47.59
CA ASP A 121 18.41 19.81 -47.35
C ASP A 121 18.89 18.46 -46.78
N GLU A 122 18.82 18.27 -45.46
CA GLU A 122 18.72 16.94 -44.86
C GLU A 122 17.40 16.83 -44.10
N LEU A 123 16.50 16.11 -44.75
CA LEU A 123 15.14 15.83 -44.34
C LEU A 123 15.09 15.25 -42.92
N VAL A 124 14.29 15.90 -42.08
CA VAL A 124 13.77 15.42 -40.80
C VAL A 124 13.31 13.96 -40.93
N PRO A 125 13.76 13.03 -40.07
CA PRO A 125 13.28 11.66 -40.13
C PRO A 125 11.80 11.61 -39.72
N VAL A 126 10.94 11.23 -40.67
CA VAL A 126 9.48 11.14 -40.58
C VAL A 126 8.98 10.07 -39.56
N ASN A 127 9.87 9.42 -38.80
CA ASN A 127 9.53 8.20 -38.05
C ASN A 127 9.30 8.37 -36.54
N LEU A 128 9.20 9.60 -36.02
CA LEU A 128 8.93 9.81 -34.59
C LEU A 128 7.50 9.38 -34.19
N ARG A 129 6.55 9.42 -35.14
CA ARG A 129 5.16 9.01 -34.91
C ARG A 129 5.02 7.49 -34.79
N GLU A 130 5.81 6.74 -35.54
CA GLU A 130 5.83 5.27 -35.50
C GLU A 130 6.57 4.76 -34.26
N GLN A 131 7.67 5.40 -33.86
CA GLN A 131 8.38 5.10 -32.61
C GLN A 131 7.50 5.33 -31.36
N ASN A 132 6.73 6.42 -31.33
CA ASN A 132 5.80 6.66 -30.23
C ASN A 132 4.66 5.63 -30.22
N ARG A 133 4.16 5.18 -31.38
CA ARG A 133 3.10 4.16 -31.46
C ARG A 133 3.56 2.80 -30.91
N ALA A 134 4.81 2.42 -31.15
CA ALA A 134 5.40 1.20 -30.59
C ALA A 134 5.55 1.26 -29.06
N LEU A 135 5.97 2.42 -28.52
CA LEU A 135 6.09 2.63 -27.07
C LEU A 135 4.74 2.54 -26.33
N PHE A 136 3.64 2.98 -26.94
CA PHE A 136 2.29 2.84 -26.36
C PHE A 136 1.71 1.43 -26.47
N GLN A 137 2.13 0.61 -27.45
CA GLN A 137 1.71 -0.79 -27.58
C GLN A 137 2.46 -1.73 -26.62
N GLU A 138 3.71 -1.43 -26.27
CA GLU A 138 4.46 -2.18 -25.25
C GLU A 138 4.12 -1.78 -23.81
N GLN A 139 3.48 -0.62 -23.61
CA GLN A 139 2.95 -0.17 -22.31
C GLN A 139 1.48 -0.54 -22.10
N GLU A 140 0.98 -1.62 -22.71
CA GLU A 140 -0.11 -2.37 -22.07
C GLU A 140 0.43 -3.05 -20.81
N VAL A 141 0.54 -2.25 -19.75
CA VAL A 141 0.61 -2.76 -18.38
C VAL A 141 -0.70 -3.48 -18.16
N ALA A 142 -0.71 -4.77 -18.47
CA ALA A 142 -1.72 -5.69 -18.01
C ALA A 142 -1.85 -5.42 -16.51
N ALA A 143 -2.96 -4.77 -16.13
CA ALA A 143 -3.46 -4.70 -14.77
C ALA A 143 -3.80 -6.14 -14.37
N SER A 144 -2.75 -6.92 -14.14
CA SER A 144 -2.79 -8.31 -13.75
C SER A 144 -3.24 -8.32 -12.30
N GLY A 145 -4.57 -8.28 -12.18
CA GLY A 145 -5.39 -8.94 -11.18
C GLY A 145 -5.03 -8.70 -9.72
N LEU A 146 -6.05 -8.47 -8.92
CA LEU A 146 -6.08 -8.66 -7.47
C LEU A 146 -5.29 -9.89 -6.96
N GLY A 147 -5.08 -10.92 -7.81
CA GLY A 147 -4.23 -12.08 -7.53
C GLY A 147 -2.74 -11.78 -7.26
N LYS A 148 -2.14 -10.72 -7.84
CA LYS A 148 -0.75 -10.34 -7.50
C LYS A 148 -0.65 -9.71 -6.12
N VAL A 149 -1.68 -8.96 -5.70
CA VAL A 149 -1.78 -8.37 -4.36
C VAL A 149 -1.91 -9.45 -3.29
N ALA A 150 -2.73 -10.49 -3.54
CA ALA A 150 -2.84 -11.64 -2.66
C ALA A 150 -1.52 -12.42 -2.54
N ALA A 151 -0.80 -12.63 -3.65
CA ALA A 151 0.50 -13.30 -3.64
C ALA A 151 1.62 -12.48 -2.98
N SER A 152 1.54 -11.14 -3.00
CA SER A 152 2.44 -10.28 -2.22
C SER A 152 2.10 -10.25 -0.74
N LEU A 153 0.82 -10.42 -0.36
CA LEU A 153 0.39 -10.47 1.03
C LEU A 153 0.85 -11.77 1.73
N ASP A 154 0.81 -12.89 1.01
CA ASP A 154 1.33 -14.18 1.48
C ASP A 154 2.86 -14.14 1.75
N LYS A 155 3.59 -13.31 1.00
CA LYS A 155 5.03 -13.09 1.19
C LYS A 155 5.39 -12.14 2.34
N LEU A 156 4.43 -11.32 2.79
CA LEU A 156 4.63 -10.41 3.92
C LEU A 156 4.48 -11.13 5.27
N GLY A 157 4.22 -12.44 5.28
CA GLY A 157 4.23 -13.24 6.51
C GLY A 157 3.19 -12.78 7.53
N ILE A 158 2.13 -12.10 7.08
CA ILE A 158 0.96 -11.75 7.90
C ILE A 158 0.03 -12.99 7.97
N ASP A 159 0.64 -14.12 8.28
CA ASP A 159 -0.05 -15.24 8.88
C ASP A 159 0.15 -15.03 10.39
N ASP A 160 -0.86 -14.51 11.09
CA ASP A 160 -0.90 -14.45 12.57
C ASP A 160 -0.89 -15.86 13.22
N LYS A 161 -0.54 -16.89 12.44
CA LYS A 161 -0.31 -18.26 12.87
C LYS A 161 1.02 -18.28 13.62
N LYS A 162 0.93 -18.08 14.94
CA LYS A 162 2.04 -18.38 15.86
C LYS A 162 2.66 -19.72 15.45
N PRO A 163 4.00 -19.82 15.36
CA PRO A 163 4.65 -21.05 14.93
C PRO A 163 4.15 -22.20 15.78
N HIS A 164 3.60 -23.22 15.12
CA HIS A 164 3.05 -24.38 15.79
C HIS A 164 4.20 -25.12 16.49
N VAL A 165 4.28 -24.98 17.81
CA VAL A 165 5.22 -25.77 18.61
C VAL A 165 4.67 -27.18 18.67
N THR A 166 5.47 -28.18 18.31
CA THR A 166 5.09 -29.57 18.49
C THR A 166 5.31 -29.99 19.94
N TYR A 167 4.53 -30.96 20.43
CA TYR A 167 4.71 -31.47 21.80
C TYR A 167 6.15 -31.95 22.08
N LYS A 168 6.82 -32.51 21.05
CA LYS A 168 8.22 -32.95 21.15
C LYS A 168 9.19 -31.80 21.40
N GLU A 169 9.02 -30.68 20.71
CA GLU A 169 9.83 -29.47 20.91
C GLU A 169 9.59 -28.89 22.30
N PHE A 170 8.33 -28.83 22.74
CA PHE A 170 7.96 -28.40 24.09
C PHE A 170 8.57 -29.30 25.18
N GLU A 171 8.49 -30.63 25.02
CA GLU A 171 9.10 -31.60 25.92
C GLU A 171 10.61 -31.38 26.02
N SER A 172 11.30 -31.24 24.88
CA SER A 172 12.75 -31.05 24.86
C SER A 172 13.21 -29.77 25.60
N ARG A 173 12.43 -28.69 25.53
CA ARG A 173 12.72 -27.41 26.22
C ARG A 173 12.48 -27.48 27.73
N LYS A 174 11.40 -28.14 28.15
CA LYS A 174 10.95 -28.16 29.56
C LYS A 174 11.62 -29.25 30.39
N LEU A 175 12.01 -30.36 29.76
CA LEU A 175 12.57 -31.53 30.44
C LEU A 175 13.89 -31.24 31.20
N PRO A 176 14.86 -30.45 30.69
CA PRO A 176 16.06 -30.08 31.45
C PRO A 176 15.77 -29.12 32.62
N GLY A 177 14.67 -28.34 32.55
CA GLY A 177 14.23 -27.48 33.64
C GLY A 177 13.65 -28.28 34.80
N LEU A 178 12.71 -29.20 34.49
CA LEU A 178 12.08 -30.05 35.50
C LEU A 178 13.07 -30.99 36.21
N LYS A 179 14.06 -31.53 35.47
CA LYS A 179 15.10 -32.36 36.08
C LYS A 179 15.96 -31.61 37.10
N ARG A 180 16.10 -30.29 36.94
CA ARG A 180 16.86 -29.43 37.87
C ARG A 180 16.03 -29.01 39.08
N SER A 181 14.74 -28.72 38.90
CA SER A 181 13.86 -28.28 39.99
C SER A 181 13.36 -29.42 40.86
N VAL A 182 13.08 -30.59 40.27
CA VAL A 182 12.59 -31.77 40.99
C VAL A 182 13.46 -32.95 40.59
N ALA A 183 14.60 -33.14 41.23
CA ALA A 183 15.49 -34.27 40.98
C ALA A 183 14.93 -35.58 41.59
N GLY A 184 15.18 -36.72 40.95
CA GLY A 184 14.86 -38.05 41.50
C GLY A 184 13.55 -38.71 41.03
N LEU A 185 12.78 -38.07 40.14
CA LEU A 185 11.59 -38.68 39.54
C LEU A 185 11.94 -39.59 38.35
N ARG A 186 11.04 -40.51 38.02
CA ARG A 186 11.16 -41.34 36.82
C ARG A 186 10.82 -40.51 35.58
N LEU A 187 11.44 -40.83 34.43
CA LEU A 187 11.17 -40.16 33.14
C LEU A 187 9.67 -40.12 32.77
N SER A 188 8.90 -41.16 33.13
CA SER A 188 7.45 -41.20 32.90
C SER A 188 6.70 -40.13 33.69
N GLN A 189 7.11 -39.87 34.93
CA GLN A 189 6.49 -38.86 35.80
C GLN A 189 6.80 -37.44 35.29
N TYR A 190 8.05 -37.19 34.86
CA TYR A 190 8.39 -35.91 34.21
C TYR A 190 7.57 -35.68 32.94
N ARG A 191 7.39 -36.71 32.11
CA ARG A 191 6.56 -36.62 30.90
C ARG A 191 5.10 -36.33 31.21
N GLU A 192 4.56 -36.92 32.26
CA GLU A 192 3.19 -36.67 32.71
C GLU A 192 3.01 -35.22 33.18
N MET A 193 3.94 -34.70 33.99
CA MET A 193 3.95 -33.28 34.40
C MET A 193 4.05 -32.34 33.19
N ILE A 194 4.98 -32.60 32.27
CA ILE A 194 5.13 -31.82 31.02
C ILE A 194 3.87 -31.91 30.15
N TRP A 195 3.20 -33.07 30.10
CA TRP A 195 1.95 -33.24 29.38
C TRP A 195 0.81 -32.42 30.00
N THR A 196 0.74 -32.34 31.34
CA THR A 196 -0.23 -31.47 32.01
C THR A 196 0.03 -29.99 31.77
N GLU A 197 1.30 -29.57 31.78
CA GLU A 197 1.69 -28.20 31.41
C GLU A 197 1.38 -27.91 29.93
N TRP A 198 1.61 -28.87 29.03
CA TRP A 198 1.31 -28.76 27.62
C TRP A 198 -0.18 -28.53 27.35
N LYS A 199 -1.06 -29.30 28.01
CA LYS A 199 -2.51 -29.12 27.90
C LYS A 199 -3.00 -27.75 28.38
N ARG A 200 -2.26 -27.05 29.24
CA ARG A 200 -2.58 -25.69 29.71
C ARG A 200 -1.83 -24.59 28.94
N SER A 201 -0.78 -24.93 28.21
CA SER A 201 0.07 -23.97 27.50
C SER A 201 -0.68 -23.33 26.33
N ALA A 202 -0.45 -22.03 26.11
CA ALA A 202 -0.90 -21.30 24.92
C ALA A 202 -0.16 -21.73 23.63
N GLU A 203 0.96 -22.45 23.78
CA GLU A 203 1.73 -23.03 22.67
C GLU A 203 1.06 -24.30 22.10
N ASN A 204 0.05 -24.86 22.79
CA ASN A 204 -0.69 -26.02 22.32
C ASN A 204 -1.73 -25.62 21.25
N PRO A 205 -1.67 -26.17 20.03
CA PRO A 205 -2.62 -25.83 18.96
C PRO A 205 -4.07 -26.13 19.34
N ALA A 206 -4.33 -27.09 20.24
CA ALA A 206 -5.68 -27.36 20.73
C ALA A 206 -6.27 -26.22 21.56
N ASN A 207 -5.43 -25.39 22.18
CA ASN A 207 -5.85 -24.24 22.99
C ASN A 207 -5.86 -22.93 22.19
N ALA A 208 -5.13 -22.88 21.07
CA ALA A 208 -5.09 -21.74 20.17
C ALA A 208 -6.25 -21.69 19.16
N ALA A 209 -7.03 -22.79 19.06
CA ALA A 209 -8.16 -22.92 18.14
C ALA A 209 -9.53 -22.57 18.77
N ASN A 210 -9.54 -22.03 20.00
CA ASN A 210 -10.73 -21.50 20.67
C ASN A 210 -10.70 -19.98 20.77
#